data_AF-U2Z6A1-F1
#
_entry.id   AF-U2Z6A1-F1
#
_cell.length_a   1.000
_cell.length_b   1.000
_cell.length_c   1.000
_cell.angle_alpha   90.00
_cell.angle_beta   90.00
_cell.angle_gamma   90.00
#
_symmetry.space_group_name_H-M   'P 1'
#
loop_
_entity.id
_entity.type
_entity.pdbx_description
1 polymer ?
#
loop_
_entity_poly.entity_id
_entity_poly.type
_entity_poly.pdbx_seq_one_letter_code
_entity_poly.pdbx_strand_id
1 'polypeptide(L)' 'MPVVSREDTTTGKWLRALLARAHPNVAVVALAAKMARIVWALLHHGRSFRVIF' A
#
# COMPACT_ATOMS: atom_id res chain seq x y z
N MET A 1 -6.25 8.59 11.20
CA MET A 1 -5.10 9.40 10.76
C MET A 1 -4.70 9.02 9.34
N PRO A 2 -4.67 9.92 8.34
CA PRO A 2 -4.13 9.60 7.03
C PRO A 2 -2.74 10.24 6.88
N VAL A 3 -1.70 9.60 7.40
CA VAL A 3 -0.31 10.08 7.21
C VAL A 3 0.20 9.69 5.81
N VAL A 4 -0.26 8.57 5.26
CA VAL A 4 0.15 8.05 3.94
C VAL A 4 -0.27 8.96 2.77
N SER A 5 -1.28 9.82 2.94
CA SER A 5 -1.68 10.72 1.85
C SER A 5 -0.75 11.93 1.69
N ARG A 6 0.09 12.27 2.69
CA ARG A 6 1.02 13.41 2.62
C ARG A 6 2.36 13.09 1.96
N GLU A 7 2.69 11.83 1.79
CA GLU A 7 3.94 11.43 1.15
C GLU A 7 3.84 11.67 -0.37
N ASP A 8 4.76 12.45 -0.92
CA ASP A 8 4.93 12.68 -2.37
C ASP A 8 5.48 11.46 -3.12
N THR A 9 5.17 10.27 -2.63
CA THR A 9 5.46 9.01 -3.31
C THR A 9 4.44 8.78 -4.41
N THR A 10 4.83 8.02 -5.44
CA THR A 10 3.93 7.56 -6.51
C THR A 10 2.66 6.90 -5.94
N THR A 11 2.78 6.25 -4.78
CA THR A 11 1.66 5.65 -4.04
C THR A 11 0.74 6.70 -3.42
N GLY A 12 1.28 7.79 -2.86
CA GLY A 12 0.48 8.89 -2.31
C GLY A 12 -0.32 9.63 -3.40
N LYS A 13 0.28 9.87 -4.57
CA LYS A 13 -0.42 10.45 -5.74
C LYS A 13 -1.54 9.54 -6.25
N TRP A 14 -1.27 8.24 -6.36
CA TRP A 14 -2.28 7.25 -6.73
C TRP A 14 -3.43 7.17 -5.71
N LEU A 15 -3.11 7.18 -4.41
CA LEU A 15 -4.11 7.15 -3.33
C LEU A 15 -5.00 8.40 -3.34
N ARG A 16 -4.42 9.59 -3.61
CA ARG A 16 -5.19 10.84 -3.76
C ARG A 16 -6.12 10.79 -4.99
N ALA A 17 -5.65 10.29 -6.12
CA ALA A 17 -6.48 10.10 -7.31
C ALA A 17 -7.59 9.06 -7.08
N LEU A 18 -7.31 8.03 -6.29
CA LEU A 18 -8.30 7.01 -5.89
C LEU A 18 -9.34 7.58 -4.93
N LEU A 19 -8.93 8.38 -3.94
CA LEU A 19 -9.83 9.08 -3.03
C LEU A 19 -10.72 10.12 -3.74
N ALA A 20 -10.23 10.72 -4.82
CA ALA A 20 -11.02 11.63 -5.65
C ALA A 20 -12.10 10.90 -6.48
N ARG A 21 -11.94 9.59 -6.73
CA ARG A 21 -12.87 8.77 -7.53
C ARG A 21 -13.70 7.77 -6.72
N ALA A 22 -13.26 7.40 -5.53
CA ALA A 22 -13.83 6.34 -4.73
C ALA A 22 -13.87 6.72 -3.24
N HIS A 23 -14.88 6.20 -2.54
CA HIS A 23 -15.07 6.46 -1.12
C HIS A 23 -13.83 6.05 -0.31
N PRO A 24 -13.45 6.79 0.76
CA PRO A 24 -12.27 6.52 1.59
C PRO A 24 -12.07 5.07 1.99
N ASN A 25 -13.16 4.37 2.30
CA ASN A 25 -13.14 2.96 2.68
C ASN A 25 -12.59 2.06 1.56
N VAL A 26 -12.92 2.34 0.29
CA VAL A 26 -12.41 1.60 -0.86
C VAL A 26 -10.91 1.85 -1.04
N ALA A 27 -10.46 3.08 -0.83
CA ALA A 27 -9.04 3.42 -0.89
C ALA A 27 -8.22 2.68 0.17
N VAL A 28 -8.76 2.54 1.38
CA VAL A 28 -8.13 1.77 2.47
C VAL A 28 -8.07 0.28 2.12
N VAL A 29 -9.16 -0.30 1.61
CA VAL A 29 -9.19 -1.72 1.22
C VAL A 29 -8.22 -1.99 0.05
N ALA A 30 -8.15 -1.10 -0.93
CA ALA A 30 -7.22 -1.23 -2.05
C ALA A 30 -5.75 -1.13 -1.61
N LEU A 31 -5.45 -0.23 -0.67
CA LEU A 31 -4.13 -0.13 -0.06
C LEU A 31 -3.77 -1.41 0.73
N ALA A 32 -4.71 -1.93 1.51
CA ALA A 32 -4.54 -3.18 2.25
C ALA A 32 -4.33 -4.37 1.29
N ALA A 33 -5.08 -4.44 0.19
CA ALA A 33 -4.90 -5.47 -0.84
C ALA A 33 -3.52 -5.39 -1.50
N LYS A 34 -3.01 -4.17 -1.75
CA LYS A 34 -1.64 -3.97 -2.25
C LYS A 34 -0.60 -4.50 -1.26
N MET A 35 -0.75 -4.19 0.03
CA MET A 35 0.15 -4.71 1.08
C MET A 35 0.05 -6.23 1.25
N ALA A 36 -1.17 -6.77 1.27
CA ALA A 36 -1.40 -8.21 1.37
C ALA A 36 -0.75 -8.98 0.21
N ARG A 37 -0.74 -8.40 -1.00
CA ARG A 37 -0.06 -9.02 -2.15
C ARG A 37 1.47 -9.00 -2.01
N ILE A 38 2.05 -7.95 -1.42
CA ILE A 38 3.49 -7.90 -1.09
C ILE A 38 3.82 -8.96 -0.04
N VAL A 39 3.04 -9.03 1.05
CA VAL A 39 3.20 -10.04 2.10
C VAL A 39 3.05 -11.45 1.53
N TRP A 40 2.05 -11.68 0.69
CA TRP A 40 1.85 -12.97 0.02
C TRP A 40 3.04 -13.34 -0.86
N ALA A 41 3.58 -12.40 -1.65
CA ALA A 41 4.78 -12.65 -2.45
C ALA A 41 5.99 -12.98 -1.56
N LEU A 42 6.16 -12.28 -0.43
CA LEU A 42 7.22 -12.56 0.54
C LEU A 42 7.10 -13.97 1.13
N LEU A 43 5.89 -14.36 1.57
CA LEU A 43 5.62 -15.71 2.09
C LEU A 43 5.78 -16.79 1.01
N HIS A 44 5.20 -16.56 -0.17
CA HIS A 44 5.21 -17.51 -1.29
C HIS A 44 6.61 -17.75 -1.84
N HIS A 45 7.49 -16.75 -1.80
CA HIS A 45 8.88 -16.91 -2.23
C HIS A 45 9.80 -17.47 -1.14
N GLY A 46 9.31 -17.76 0.08
CA GLY A 46 10.11 -18.36 1.16
C GLY A 46 11.35 -17.55 1.55
N ARG A 47 11.40 -16.26 1.17
CA ARG A 47 12.55 -15.40 1.44
C ARG A 47 12.35 -14.79 2.82
N SER A 48 13.15 -15.25 3.77
CA SER A 48 13.34 -14.57 5.05
C SER A 48 13.68 -13.10 4.78
N PHE A 49 12.93 -12.18 5.37
CA PHE A 49 13.21 -10.75 5.31
C PHE A 49 14.60 -10.51 5.93
N ARG A 50 15.61 -10.33 5.06
CA ARG A 50 16.97 -10.02 5.47
C ARG A 50 17.19 -8.54 5.26
N VAL A 51 17.05 -7.78 6.35
CA VAL A 51 17.57 -6.42 6.43
C VAL A 51 19.09 -6.55 6.43
N ILE A 52 19.73 -6.13 5.35
CA ILE A 52 21.15 -5.81 5.37
C ILE A 52 21.16 -4.31 5.67
N PHE A 53 21.62 -3.97 6.87
CA PHE A 53 21.84 -2.60 7.33
C PHE A 53 22.86 -1.89 6.44
#